data_AF-A0A6L8I719-F1
#
_entry.id   AF-A0A6L8I719-F1
#
_cell.length_a   1.000
_cell.length_b   1.000
_cell.length_c   1.000
_cell.angle_alpha   90.00
_cell.angle_beta   90.00
_cell.angle_gamma   90.00
#
_symmetry.space_group_name_H-M   'P 1'
#
loop_
_entity.id
_entity.type
_entity.pdbx_description
1 polymer ?
#
loop_
_entity_poly.entity_id
_entity_poly.type
_entity_poly.pdbx_seq_one_letter_code
_entity_poly.pdbx_strand_id
1 'polypeptide(L)' 'MAEITYIEYNGTEHVVDVPNGLTVMEGARDNAIPGIEADCGGACA' A
#
# COMPACT_ATOMS: atom_id res chain seq x y z
N MET A 1 3.53 9.47 -11.24
CA MET A 1 2.63 8.39 -10.82
C MET A 1 3.34 7.12 -11.19
N ALA A 2 3.43 6.19 -10.25
CA ALA A 2 3.98 4.87 -10.44
C ALA A 2 2.87 3.84 -10.25
N GLU A 3 2.78 2.87 -11.14
CA GLU A 3 1.86 1.75 -11.02
C GLU A 3 2.44 0.75 -10.01
N ILE A 4 1.70 0.45 -8.95
CA ILE A 4 2.11 -0.46 -7.87
C ILE A 4 1.10 -1.60 -7.76
N THR A 5 1.61 -2.84 -7.74
CA THR A 5 0.81 -4.04 -7.51
C THR A 5 0.99 -4.53 -6.08
N TYR A 6 -0.10 -4.58 -5.32
CA TYR A 6 -0.17 -5.22 -4.01
C TYR A 6 -0.79 -6.60 -4.16
N ILE A 7 -0.18 -7.61 -3.54
CA ILE A 7 -0.62 -8.99 -3.63
C ILE A 7 -0.98 -9.48 -2.22
N GLU A 8 -2.23 -9.84 -2.01
CA GLU A 8 -2.70 -10.43 -0.76
C GLU A 8 -2.16 -11.85 -0.57
N TYR A 9 -2.21 -12.36 0.67
CA TYR A 9 -1.77 -13.73 0.99
C TYR A 9 -2.50 -14.82 0.20
N ASN A 10 -3.73 -14.55 -0.26
CA ASN A 10 -4.56 -15.45 -1.05
C ASN A 10 -4.29 -15.36 -2.57
N GLY A 11 -3.38 -14.47 -2.99
CA GLY A 11 -3.02 -14.23 -4.39
C GLY A 11 -3.87 -13.16 -5.10
N THR A 12 -4.82 -12.51 -4.40
CA THR A 12 -5.59 -11.39 -4.97
C THR A 12 -4.67 -10.20 -5.22
N GLU A 13 -4.74 -9.65 -6.43
CA GLU A 13 -3.95 -8.49 -6.84
C GLU A 13 -4.77 -7.20 -6.78
N HIS A 14 -4.13 -6.13 -6.31
CA HIS A 14 -4.64 -4.77 -6.36
C HIS A 14 -3.63 -3.88 -7.06
N VAL A 15 -4.00 -3.35 -8.22
CA VAL A 15 -3.15 -2.46 -9.02
C VAL A 15 -3.64 -1.04 -8.82
N VAL A 16 -2.76 -0.16 -8.35
CA VAL A 16 -3.10 1.25 -8.08
C VAL A 16 -2.00 2.19 -8.55
N ASP A 17 -2.40 3.37 -9.01
CA ASP A 17 -1.49 4.46 -9.32
C ASP A 17 -1.13 5.24 -8.05
N VAL A 18 0.15 5.25 -7.68
CA VAL A 18 0.66 5.99 -6.53
C VAL A 18 1.38 7.26 -6.99
N PRO A 19 1.01 8.45 -6.47
CA PRO A 19 1.74 9.68 -6.72
C PRO A 19 3.23 9.59 -6.34
N ASN A 20 4.08 10.22 -7.15
CA ASN A 20 5.52 10.28 -6.83
C ASN A 20 5.73 11.05 -5.53
N GLY A 21 6.65 10.58 -4.69
CA GLY A 21 6.97 11.21 -3.41
C GLY A 21 6.22 10.60 -2.21
N LEU A 22 5.23 9.73 -2.44
CA LEU A 22 4.65 8.88 -1.40
C LEU A 22 5.45 7.58 -1.25
N THR A 23 5.38 7.02 -0.05
CA THR A 23 5.89 5.67 0.22
C THR A 23 4.91 4.60 -0.26
N VAL A 24 5.40 3.37 -0.42
CA VAL A 24 4.56 2.21 -0.79
C VAL A 24 3.48 1.93 0.26
N MET A 25 3.77 2.17 1.54
CA MET A 25 2.81 1.99 2.64
C MET A 25 1.70 3.05 2.59
N GLU A 26 2.03 4.32 2.36
CA GLU A 26 1.03 5.38 2.23
C GLU A 26 0.13 5.14 1.01
N GLY A 27 0.72 4.71 -0.12
CA GLY A 27 -0.04 4.30 -1.30
C GLY A 27 -1.03 3.18 -1.02
N ALA A 28 -0.66 2.19 -0.20
CA ALA A 28 -1.55 1.11 0.21
C ALA A 28 -2.68 1.60 1.13
N ARG A 29 -2.32 2.38 2.17
CA ARG A 29 -3.27 2.88 3.16
C ARG A 29 -4.33 3.78 2.52
N ASP A 30 -3.90 4.74 1.71
CA ASP A 30 -4.79 5.74 1.12
C ASP A 30 -5.72 5.13 0.05
N ASN A 31 -5.35 3.97 -0.51
CA ASN A 31 -6.20 3.16 -1.39
C ASN A 31 -6.93 2.00 -0.66
N ALA A 32 -6.88 1.97 0.67
CA ALA A 32 -7.54 0.97 1.51
C ALA A 32 -7.20 -0.49 1.13
N ILE A 33 -5.94 -0.77 0.78
CA ILE A 33 -5.46 -2.11 0.44
C ILE A 33 -5.56 -3.03 1.67
N PRO A 34 -6.31 -4.16 1.59
CA PRO A 34 -6.44 -5.09 2.69
C PRO A 34 -5.10 -5.68 3.14
N GLY A 35 -4.94 -5.88 4.46
CA GLY A 35 -3.73 -6.47 5.04
C GLY A 35 -2.61 -5.48 5.36
N ILE A 36 -2.78 -4.18 5.08
CA ILE A 36 -1.85 -3.12 5.45
C ILE A 36 -2.57 -2.10 6.34
N GLU A 37 -2.31 -2.14 7.64
CA GLU A 37 -3.00 -1.30 8.65
C GLU A 37 -2.38 0.10 8.78
N ALA A 38 -1.05 0.19 8.75
CA ALA A 38 -0.29 1.45 8.79
C ALA A 38 -0.44 2.30 10.08
N ASP A 39 -0.80 1.70 11.21
CA ASP A 39 -1.20 2.39 12.45
C ASP A 39 -0.17 3.37 13.04
N CYS A 40 1.13 3.11 12.87
CA CYS A 40 2.20 3.90 13.50
C CYS A 40 3.05 4.70 12.52
N GLY A 41 2.72 4.69 11.22
CA GLY A 41 3.43 5.47 10.22
C GLY A 41 4.95 5.23 10.16
N GLY A 42 5.41 4.00 10.46
CA GLY A 42 6.83 3.63 10.40
C GLY A 42 7.56 3.62 11.75
N ALA A 43 6.84 3.71 12.87
CA ALA A 43 7.43 3.67 14.22
C ALA A 43 7.20 2.36 15.00
N CYS A 44 6.55 1.35 14.41
CA CYS A 44 6.34 0.03 15.02
C CYS A 44 7.51 -0.91 14.74
N ALA A 45 7.77 -1.82 15.67
CA ALA A 45 8.67 -2.96 15.52
C ALA A 45 7.97 -4.25 15.95
#